data_AF-A0A2E2L502-F1
#
_entry.id   AF-A0A2E2L502-F1
#
_cell.length_a   1.000
_cell.length_b   1.000
_cell.length_c   1.000
_cell.angle_alpha   90.00
_cell.angle_beta   90.00
_cell.angle_gamma   90.00
#
_symmetry.space_group_name_H-M   'P 1'
#
loop_
_entity.id
_entity.type
_entity.pdbx_description
1 polymer ?
#
loop_
_entity_poly.entity_id
_entity_poly.type
_entity_poly.pdbx_seq_one_letter_code
_entity_poly.pdbx_strand_id
1 'polypeptide(L)'
;MSIKVCTSENLLSTVDGMDMRHTWFPRKVAEAFLESVKDGEISRSPDPVTMISGDLTWYNANPAAQHVLVQVIRAPRDLVAQSPATVVIHDAWTHRVGVNPSADYPSVMQDSFGGKAQIDRPETEADKLAYGRLFLDGDSSQVWVDVGVVGSRESLHFRYLCAVQTPGTWRTPTEFEPRWEARAYWTRLAAIARPALGLAAA
;
A
#
# COMPACT_ATOMS: atom_id res chain seq x y z
N MET A 1 -23.56 -46.36 -5.40
CA MET A 1 -23.72 -45.76 -4.07
C MET A 1 -22.46 -44.97 -3.76
N SER A 2 -22.51 -43.64 -3.65
CA SER A 2 -21.37 -42.85 -3.20
C SER A 2 -21.52 -42.54 -1.71
N ILE A 3 -20.59 -43.00 -0.89
CA ILE A 3 -20.54 -42.69 0.54
C ILE A 3 -19.87 -41.32 0.68
N LYS A 4 -20.64 -40.29 1.07
CA LYS A 4 -20.07 -39.01 1.51
C LYS A 4 -19.72 -39.13 2.99
N VAL A 5 -18.45 -38.95 3.31
CA VAL A 5 -17.93 -39.02 4.68
C VAL A 5 -17.96 -37.61 5.27
N CYS A 6 -18.34 -37.49 6.53
CA CYS A 6 -18.17 -36.23 7.26
C CYS A 6 -16.67 -35.88 7.30
N THR A 7 -16.31 -34.73 6.76
CA THR A 7 -14.93 -34.24 6.65
C THR A 7 -14.81 -32.87 7.31
N SER A 8 -13.61 -32.47 7.69
CA SER A 8 -13.37 -31.13 8.26
C SER A 8 -13.66 -30.03 7.24
N GLU A 9 -13.84 -28.78 7.69
CA GLU A 9 -14.24 -27.66 6.84
C GLU A 9 -13.27 -27.34 5.68
N ASN A 10 -12.05 -27.88 5.73
CA ASN A 10 -11.03 -27.73 4.70
C ASN A 10 -10.81 -28.96 3.82
N LEU A 11 -11.63 -30.00 3.98
CA LEU A 11 -11.59 -31.23 3.19
C LEU A 11 -12.86 -31.35 2.33
N LEU A 12 -12.74 -32.03 1.20
CA LEU A 12 -13.83 -32.36 0.29
C LEU A 12 -14.03 -33.87 0.31
N SER A 13 -15.26 -34.31 0.58
CA SER A 13 -15.68 -35.69 0.33
C SER A 13 -16.57 -35.72 -0.91
N THR A 14 -16.03 -36.28 -1.99
CA THR A 14 -16.70 -36.42 -3.29
C THR A 14 -16.94 -37.89 -3.60
N VAL A 15 -17.59 -38.17 -4.74
CA VAL A 15 -17.81 -39.54 -5.21
C VAL A 15 -16.51 -40.24 -5.60
N ASP A 16 -15.47 -39.46 -5.92
CA ASP A 16 -14.15 -39.93 -6.36
C ASP A 16 -13.15 -40.08 -5.19
N GLY A 17 -13.56 -39.74 -3.96
CA GLY A 17 -12.75 -39.88 -2.76
C GLY A 17 -12.68 -38.61 -1.90
N MET A 18 -11.62 -38.51 -1.10
CA MET A 18 -11.33 -37.35 -0.26
C MET A 18 -10.20 -36.53 -0.87
N ASP A 19 -10.36 -35.21 -0.87
CA ASP A 19 -9.32 -34.28 -1.32
C ASP A 19 -9.29 -33.02 -0.44
N MET A 20 -8.21 -32.27 -0.53
CA MET A 20 -8.09 -30.97 0.11
C MET A 20 -8.97 -29.96 -0.64
N ARG A 21 -9.74 -29.18 0.10
CA ARG A 21 -10.49 -28.07 -0.50
C ARG A 21 -9.49 -27.07 -1.07
N HIS A 22 -9.83 -26.41 -2.18
CA HIS A 22 -9.01 -25.32 -2.73
C HIS A 22 -8.67 -24.24 -1.69
N THR A 23 -9.49 -24.12 -0.65
CA THR A 23 -9.27 -23.18 0.45
C THR A 23 -8.15 -23.56 1.42
N TRP A 24 -7.67 -24.80 1.33
CA TRP A 24 -6.54 -25.33 2.09
C TRP A 24 -5.20 -24.73 1.65
N PHE A 25 -5.08 -24.36 0.38
CA PHE A 25 -3.85 -23.78 -0.16
C PHE A 25 -3.88 -22.25 -0.09
N PRO A 26 -2.71 -21.61 0.15
CA PRO A 26 -2.58 -20.17 -0.02
C PRO A 26 -3.00 -19.76 -1.42
N ARG A 27 -3.91 -18.79 -1.53
CA ARG A 27 -4.42 -18.32 -2.82
C ARG A 27 -4.70 -16.84 -2.79
N LYS A 28 -4.58 -16.19 -3.95
CA LYS A 28 -5.06 -14.83 -4.14
C LYS A 28 -6.59 -14.82 -4.11
N VAL A 29 -7.18 -14.03 -3.21
CA VAL A 29 -8.63 -13.97 -3.01
C VAL A 29 -9.25 -12.66 -3.49
N ALA A 30 -8.47 -11.58 -3.49
CA ALA A 30 -8.88 -10.29 -4.01
C ALA A 30 -7.65 -9.52 -4.50
N GLU A 31 -7.88 -8.63 -5.45
CA GLU A 31 -6.85 -7.79 -6.01
C GLU A 31 -7.44 -6.44 -6.42
N ALA A 32 -6.69 -5.37 -6.19
CA ALA A 32 -7.00 -4.03 -6.66
C ALA A 32 -5.75 -3.42 -7.28
N PHE A 33 -5.91 -2.77 -8.43
CA PHE A 33 -4.87 -2.00 -9.08
C PHE A 33 -5.24 -0.53 -8.98
N LEU A 34 -4.39 0.26 -8.33
CA LEU A 34 -4.63 1.66 -8.01
C LEU A 34 -3.65 2.51 -8.81
N GLU A 35 -4.17 3.42 -9.62
CA GLU A 35 -3.38 4.33 -10.43
C GLU A 35 -3.27 5.70 -9.76
N SER A 36 -2.14 6.37 -9.98
CA SER A 36 -1.93 7.74 -9.54
C SER A 36 -2.68 8.71 -10.43
N VAL A 37 -3.40 9.63 -9.80
CA VAL A 37 -4.18 10.66 -10.50
C VAL A 37 -3.39 11.98 -10.59
N LYS A 38 -2.28 12.11 -9.85
CA LYS A 38 -1.53 13.36 -9.71
C LYS A 38 -0.03 13.21 -9.93
N ASP A 39 0.36 12.33 -10.85
CA ASP A 39 1.75 12.24 -11.27
C ASP A 39 2.17 13.45 -12.11
N GLY A 40 3.41 13.90 -11.93
CA GLY A 40 3.99 14.97 -12.72
C GLY A 40 4.40 16.16 -11.86
N GLU A 41 4.15 17.37 -12.36
CA GLU A 41 4.59 18.60 -11.72
C GLU A 41 3.88 18.83 -10.38
N ILE A 42 4.67 19.16 -9.35
CA ILE A 42 4.16 19.48 -8.02
C ILE A 42 4.45 20.92 -7.65
N SER A 43 3.53 21.50 -6.89
CA SER A 43 3.71 22.81 -6.25
C SER A 43 3.97 22.61 -4.75
N ARG A 44 4.38 23.69 -4.08
CA ARG A 44 4.59 23.67 -2.63
C ARG A 44 3.32 23.20 -1.93
N SER A 45 3.42 22.07 -1.23
CA SER A 45 2.35 21.54 -0.40
C SER A 45 2.90 21.12 0.96
N PRO A 46 2.81 22.00 1.98
CA PRO A 46 3.17 21.66 3.35
C PRO A 46 2.32 20.51 3.89
N ASP A 47 1.06 20.42 3.44
CA ASP A 47 0.14 19.33 3.75
C ASP A 47 0.22 18.22 2.70
N PRO A 48 0.07 16.93 3.07
CA PRO A 48 0.09 15.83 2.12
C PRO A 48 -1.03 15.92 1.07
N VAL A 49 -0.66 15.82 -0.21
CA VAL A 49 -1.58 15.77 -1.35
C VAL A 49 -1.70 14.34 -1.83
N THR A 50 -2.90 13.79 -1.74
CA THR A 50 -3.21 12.43 -2.21
C THR A 50 -2.93 12.28 -3.71
N MET A 51 -2.07 11.31 -4.04
CA MET A 51 -1.75 10.86 -5.40
C MET A 51 -2.50 9.59 -5.76
N ILE A 52 -2.50 8.59 -4.86
CA ILE A 52 -3.21 7.32 -5.01
C ILE A 52 -4.09 7.13 -3.78
N SER A 53 -5.35 6.77 -3.98
CA SER A 53 -6.22 6.31 -2.91
C SER A 53 -7.12 5.21 -3.44
N GLY A 54 -7.29 4.16 -2.66
CA GLY A 54 -8.18 3.09 -3.03
C GLY A 54 -8.30 2.01 -1.97
N ASP A 55 -9.34 1.21 -2.15
CA ASP A 55 -9.77 0.22 -1.19
C ASP A 55 -9.69 -1.18 -1.83
N LEU A 56 -9.38 -2.18 -1.00
CA LEU A 56 -9.47 -3.59 -1.32
C LEU A 56 -10.42 -4.24 -0.32
N THR A 57 -11.53 -4.76 -0.83
CA THR A 57 -12.54 -5.45 -0.02
C THR A 57 -12.63 -6.91 -0.41
N TRP A 58 -12.79 -7.79 0.58
CA TRP A 58 -12.99 -9.21 0.35
C TRP A 58 -13.94 -9.81 1.38
N TYR A 59 -14.84 -10.69 0.95
CA TYR A 59 -15.76 -11.41 1.83
C TYR A 59 -15.38 -12.89 1.91
N ASN A 60 -15.22 -13.41 3.13
CA ASN A 60 -14.94 -14.82 3.37
C ASN A 60 -16.23 -15.64 3.30
N ALA A 61 -16.57 -16.11 2.10
CA ALA A 61 -17.67 -17.04 1.88
C ALA A 61 -17.38 -18.49 2.34
N ASN A 62 -16.17 -18.79 2.81
CA ASN A 62 -15.82 -20.15 3.26
C ASN A 62 -16.43 -20.43 4.65
N PRO A 63 -16.91 -21.66 4.92
CA PRO A 63 -17.25 -22.10 6.28
C PRO A 63 -16.07 -22.01 7.27
N ALA A 64 -14.83 -22.07 6.80
CA ALA A 64 -13.63 -21.97 7.63
C ALA A 64 -13.12 -20.53 7.75
N ALA A 65 -12.57 -20.19 8.91
CA ALA A 65 -11.79 -18.97 9.07
C ALA A 65 -10.50 -19.02 8.22
N GLN A 66 -10.11 -17.87 7.68
CA GLN A 66 -8.92 -17.76 6.84
C GLN A 66 -8.00 -16.67 7.35
N HIS A 67 -6.70 -16.97 7.43
CA HIS A 67 -5.68 -15.98 7.72
C HIS A 67 -5.32 -15.24 6.43
N VAL A 68 -5.34 -13.91 6.46
CA VAL A 68 -5.13 -13.07 5.27
C VAL A 68 -3.89 -12.22 5.43
N LEU A 69 -3.10 -12.16 4.35
CA LEU A 69 -1.97 -11.26 4.17
C LEU A 69 -2.28 -10.39 2.96
N VAL A 70 -2.04 -9.09 3.05
CA VAL A 70 -2.14 -8.18 1.89
C VAL A 70 -0.74 -7.80 1.45
N GLN A 71 -0.41 -8.15 0.20
CA GLN A 71 0.79 -7.65 -0.46
C GLN A 71 0.50 -6.28 -1.04
N VAL A 72 1.26 -5.28 -0.61
CA VAL A 72 1.27 -3.95 -1.21
C VAL A 72 2.49 -3.88 -2.12
N ILE A 73 2.26 -3.86 -3.43
CA ILE A 73 3.31 -3.78 -4.45
C ILE A 73 3.26 -2.38 -5.06
N ARG A 74 4.36 -1.66 -4.94
CA ARG A 74 4.48 -0.29 -5.43
C ARG A 74 5.34 -0.26 -6.69
N ALA A 75 4.91 0.57 -7.64
CA ALA A 75 5.74 0.92 -8.77
C ALA A 75 7.06 1.56 -8.30
N PRO A 76 8.08 1.60 -9.18
CA PRO A 76 9.21 2.51 -9.02
C PRO A 76 8.72 3.94 -8.69
N ARG A 77 9.46 4.68 -7.89
CA ARG A 77 9.10 6.05 -7.51
C ARG A 77 10.14 7.00 -8.05
N ASP A 78 9.71 8.04 -8.74
CA ASP A 78 10.62 9.04 -9.32
C ASP A 78 10.33 10.41 -8.73
N LEU A 79 11.40 11.13 -8.42
CA LEU A 79 11.33 12.42 -7.78
C LEU A 79 12.40 13.34 -8.36
N VAL A 80 11.96 14.48 -8.86
CA VAL A 80 12.83 15.58 -9.28
C VAL A 80 12.58 16.73 -8.33
N ALA A 81 13.60 17.14 -7.58
CA ALA A 81 13.49 18.27 -6.66
C ALA A 81 14.62 19.28 -6.89
N GLN A 82 14.25 20.56 -7.02
CA GLN A 82 15.22 21.64 -7.00
C GLN A 82 15.64 21.94 -5.56
N SER A 83 16.95 21.88 -5.27
CA SER A 83 17.54 22.33 -4.01
C SER A 83 17.24 23.83 -3.78
N PRO A 84 16.86 24.25 -2.56
CA PRO A 84 16.84 23.50 -1.30
C PRO A 84 15.44 22.99 -0.89
N ALA A 85 14.67 22.39 -1.81
CA ALA A 85 13.38 21.78 -1.48
C ALA A 85 13.53 20.32 -1.00
N THR A 86 12.67 19.94 -0.05
CA THR A 86 12.45 18.54 0.30
C THR A 86 11.14 18.09 -0.32
N VAL A 87 11.14 16.94 -0.98
CA VAL A 87 9.93 16.29 -1.48
C VAL A 87 9.93 14.87 -0.94
N VAL A 88 8.77 14.44 -0.44
CA VAL A 88 8.58 13.10 0.11
C VAL A 88 7.23 12.56 -0.36
N ILE A 89 7.22 11.33 -0.83
CA ILE A 89 6.04 10.53 -1.11
C ILE A 89 5.84 9.60 0.09
N HIS A 90 4.70 9.73 0.75
CA HIS A 90 4.33 8.90 1.89
C HIS A 90 3.31 7.85 1.47
N ASP A 91 3.51 6.63 1.95
CA ASP A 91 2.56 5.55 1.82
C ASP A 91 1.93 5.28 3.18
N ALA A 92 0.61 5.14 3.16
CA ALA A 92 -0.18 4.81 4.32
C ALA A 92 -1.23 3.74 4.03
N TRP A 93 -1.51 2.87 5.00
CA TRP A 93 -2.59 1.90 4.93
C TRP A 93 -3.23 1.62 6.28
N THR A 94 -4.49 1.21 6.23
CA THR A 94 -5.30 0.78 7.38
C THR A 94 -6.12 -0.42 6.96
N HIS A 95 -6.48 -1.28 7.90
CA HIS A 95 -7.32 -2.43 7.62
C HIS A 95 -8.26 -2.70 8.79
N ARG A 96 -9.40 -3.31 8.47
CA ARG A 96 -10.37 -3.78 9.45
C ARG A 96 -11.02 -5.07 8.98
N VAL A 97 -11.29 -5.94 9.94
CA VAL A 97 -11.99 -7.22 9.75
C VAL A 97 -13.28 -7.21 10.57
N GLY A 98 -14.33 -7.83 10.06
CA GLY A 98 -15.59 -8.03 10.77
C GLY A 98 -16.74 -8.28 9.79
N VAL A 99 -17.99 -8.31 10.27
CA VAL A 99 -19.16 -8.59 9.42
C VAL A 99 -19.38 -7.53 8.35
N ASN A 100 -19.25 -6.25 8.70
CA ASN A 100 -19.34 -5.11 7.78
C ASN A 100 -18.26 -4.07 8.14
N PRO A 101 -16.98 -4.34 7.82
CA PRO A 101 -15.87 -3.53 8.27
C PRO A 101 -15.74 -2.27 7.42
N SER A 102 -15.50 -1.15 8.09
CA SER A 102 -14.99 0.07 7.48
C SER A 102 -13.64 0.39 8.09
N ALA A 103 -12.58 0.32 7.27
CA ALA A 103 -11.27 0.81 7.67
C ALA A 103 -11.28 2.34 7.74
N ASP A 104 -10.62 2.89 8.76
CA ASP A 104 -10.47 4.33 8.90
C ASP A 104 -9.56 4.88 7.79
N TYR A 105 -9.64 6.18 7.53
CA TYR A 105 -8.72 6.80 6.58
C TYR A 105 -7.26 6.71 7.10
N PRO A 106 -6.28 6.26 6.30
CA PRO A 106 -4.90 6.16 6.74
C PRO A 106 -4.33 7.52 7.10
N SER A 107 -4.05 7.74 8.39
CA SER A 107 -3.48 8.99 8.91
C SER A 107 -2.04 8.83 9.38
N VAL A 108 -1.57 7.60 9.59
CA VAL A 108 -0.22 7.28 10.04
C VAL A 108 0.58 6.80 8.84
N MET A 109 1.66 7.52 8.51
CA MET A 109 2.57 7.12 7.44
C MET A 109 3.39 5.91 7.91
N GLN A 110 3.30 4.79 7.19
CA GLN A 110 4.09 3.59 7.51
C GLN A 110 5.40 3.53 6.72
N ASP A 111 5.42 4.12 5.53
CA ASP A 111 6.60 4.12 4.68
C ASP A 111 6.71 5.43 3.90
N SER A 112 7.91 5.78 3.44
CA SER A 112 8.19 7.05 2.80
C SER A 112 9.37 6.94 1.84
N PHE A 113 9.21 7.55 0.66
CA PHE A 113 10.25 7.71 -0.34
C PHE A 113 10.47 9.20 -0.58
N GLY A 114 11.67 9.69 -0.34
CA GLY A 114 11.93 11.11 -0.53
C GLY A 114 13.35 11.48 -0.17
N GLY A 115 13.69 12.72 -0.49
CA GLY A 115 15.04 13.21 -0.29
C GLY A 115 15.12 14.72 -0.26
N LYS A 116 16.25 15.17 0.29
CA LYS A 116 16.66 16.56 0.27
C LYS A 116 18.12 16.60 -0.15
N ALA A 117 18.42 17.32 -1.22
CA ALA A 117 19.79 17.72 -1.52
C ALA A 117 19.99 19.13 -1.00
N GLN A 118 20.90 19.30 -0.03
CA GLN A 118 21.37 20.60 0.42
C GLN A 118 22.89 20.54 0.46
N ILE A 119 23.54 21.13 -0.55
CA ILE A 119 24.99 21.03 -0.77
C ILE A 119 25.77 22.00 0.12
N ASP A 120 25.13 23.08 0.62
CA ASP A 120 25.76 24.00 1.58
C ASP A 120 24.92 24.16 2.86
N ARG A 121 25.56 23.86 3.98
CA ARG A 121 25.06 24.05 5.35
C ARG A 121 25.65 25.25 6.13
N PRO A 122 26.78 25.89 5.75
CA PRO A 122 27.37 26.94 6.58
C PRO A 122 26.61 28.27 6.53
N GLU A 123 25.87 28.59 5.45
CA GLU A 123 25.10 29.83 5.35
C GLU A 123 23.67 29.58 4.84
N THR A 124 22.69 30.25 5.47
CA THR A 124 21.26 30.16 5.14
C THR A 124 20.77 31.38 4.34
N GLU A 125 21.70 32.27 3.99
CA GLU A 125 21.43 33.46 3.19
C GLU A 125 21.01 33.07 1.76
N ALA A 126 20.11 33.85 1.19
CA ALA A 126 19.40 33.49 -0.03
C ALA A 126 20.27 33.42 -1.28
N ASP A 127 21.30 34.23 -1.29
CA ASP A 127 22.29 34.46 -2.33
C ASP A 127 23.44 33.44 -2.29
N LYS A 128 23.56 32.67 -1.21
CA LYS A 128 24.64 31.68 -1.00
C LYS A 128 24.19 30.22 -1.10
N LEU A 129 22.92 30.00 -1.43
CA LEU A 129 22.39 28.66 -1.66
C LEU A 129 22.87 28.14 -3.02
N ALA A 130 23.72 27.11 -3.00
CA ALA A 130 24.05 26.35 -4.19
C ALA A 130 22.79 25.63 -4.71
N TYR A 131 22.25 26.13 -5.82
CA TYR A 131 21.11 25.54 -6.52
C TYR A 131 21.57 24.30 -7.30
N GLY A 132 20.82 23.21 -7.17
CA GLY A 132 21.07 21.96 -7.88
C GLY A 132 19.76 21.18 -8.04
N ARG A 133 19.71 20.28 -9.04
CA ARG A 133 18.58 19.37 -9.24
C ARG A 133 18.92 18.01 -8.65
N LEU A 134 18.10 17.54 -7.73
CA LEU A 134 18.12 16.16 -7.24
C LEU A 134 17.19 15.34 -8.12
N PHE A 135 17.76 14.32 -8.76
CA PHE A 135 17.01 13.24 -9.38
C PHE A 135 17.12 12.04 -8.46
N LEU A 136 15.99 11.56 -7.96
CA LEU A 136 15.90 10.42 -7.09
C LEU A 136 14.93 9.42 -7.71
N ASP A 137 15.50 8.34 -8.22
CA ASP A 137 14.77 7.23 -8.80
C ASP A 137 14.86 6.04 -7.83
N GLY A 138 13.72 5.45 -7.51
CA GLY A 138 13.59 4.34 -6.60
C GLY A 138 13.01 3.13 -7.31
N ASP A 139 13.57 1.95 -7.04
CA ASP A 139 13.06 0.70 -7.58
C ASP A 139 11.65 0.35 -7.05
N SER A 140 10.98 -0.56 -7.75
CA SER A 140 9.73 -1.15 -7.25
C SER A 140 9.95 -1.78 -5.88
N SER A 141 9.02 -1.56 -4.96
CA SER A 141 9.11 -2.12 -3.61
C SER A 141 7.83 -2.86 -3.24
N GLN A 142 7.95 -3.81 -2.31
CA GLN A 142 6.82 -4.59 -1.83
C GLN A 142 6.88 -4.74 -0.32
N VAL A 143 5.71 -4.77 0.30
CA VAL A 143 5.55 -5.06 1.73
C VAL A 143 4.37 -6.02 1.94
N TRP A 144 4.55 -6.95 2.87
CA TRP A 144 3.49 -7.85 3.32
C TRP A 144 2.87 -7.29 4.59
N VAL A 145 1.57 -7.04 4.56
CA VAL A 145 0.80 -6.58 5.71
C VAL A 145 -0.03 -7.74 6.23
N ASP A 146 0.23 -8.15 7.46
CA ASP A 146 -0.59 -9.12 8.14
C ASP A 146 -1.90 -8.47 8.61
N VAL A 147 -3.01 -8.98 8.09
CA VAL A 147 -4.37 -8.54 8.45
C VAL A 147 -4.94 -9.41 9.57
N GLY A 148 -4.40 -10.62 9.77
CA GLY A 148 -4.89 -11.59 10.72
C GLY A 148 -6.00 -12.49 10.17
N VAL A 149 -6.85 -12.99 11.07
CA VAL A 149 -7.88 -13.99 10.75
C VAL A 149 -9.19 -13.32 10.39
N VAL A 150 -9.74 -13.68 9.22
CA VAL A 150 -11.09 -13.35 8.78
C VAL A 150 -11.98 -14.56 9.04
N GLY A 151 -12.95 -14.40 9.93
CA GLY A 151 -13.92 -15.44 10.28
C GLY A 151 -14.79 -15.86 9.10
N SER A 152 -15.52 -16.95 9.27
CA SER A 152 -16.54 -17.33 8.28
C SER A 152 -17.62 -16.26 8.22
N ARG A 153 -17.99 -15.85 7.00
CA ARG A 153 -18.98 -14.78 6.76
C ARG A 153 -18.57 -13.42 7.30
N GLU A 154 -17.29 -13.21 7.55
CA GLU A 154 -16.72 -11.89 7.79
C GLU A 154 -16.09 -11.36 6.50
N SER A 155 -15.92 -10.04 6.47
CA SER A 155 -15.23 -9.32 5.41
C SER A 155 -13.93 -8.71 5.92
N LEU A 156 -13.08 -8.40 4.96
CA LEU A 156 -11.91 -7.55 5.09
C LEU A 156 -12.19 -6.27 4.31
N HIS A 157 -11.85 -5.13 4.91
CA HIS A 157 -11.70 -3.87 4.21
C HIS A 157 -10.28 -3.34 4.49
N PHE A 158 -9.50 -3.17 3.44
CA PHE A 158 -8.15 -2.62 3.45
C PHE A 158 -8.16 -1.32 2.65
N ARG A 159 -7.59 -0.25 3.19
CA ARG A 159 -7.50 1.05 2.54
C ARG A 159 -6.04 1.45 2.38
N TYR A 160 -5.70 1.96 1.20
CA TYR A 160 -4.37 2.44 0.86
C TYR A 160 -4.43 3.91 0.44
N LEU A 161 -3.37 4.62 0.82
CA LEU A 161 -3.14 6.02 0.51
C LEU A 161 -1.67 6.21 0.12
N CYS A 162 -1.44 6.94 -0.95
CA CYS A 162 -0.14 7.49 -1.30
C CYS A 162 -0.31 9.01 -1.43
N ALA A 163 0.51 9.79 -0.75
CA ALA A 163 0.43 11.24 -0.77
C ALA A 163 1.82 11.88 -0.87
N VAL A 164 1.94 12.94 -1.67
CA VAL A 164 3.16 13.75 -1.76
C VAL A 164 3.10 14.91 -0.78
N GLN A 165 4.20 15.17 -0.08
CA GLN A 165 4.37 16.28 0.84
C GLN A 165 5.69 16.98 0.57
N THR A 166 5.72 18.30 0.75
CA THR A 166 6.94 19.11 0.61
C THR A 166 7.29 19.76 1.95
N PRO A 167 7.84 19.01 2.92
CA PRO A 167 8.12 19.54 4.25
C PRO A 167 9.33 20.49 4.26
N GLY A 168 9.25 21.53 5.10
CA GLY A 168 10.36 22.45 5.34
C GLY A 168 10.45 23.58 4.32
N THR A 169 11.69 23.91 3.92
CA THR A 169 11.98 25.07 3.09
C THR A 169 11.60 24.82 1.64
N TRP A 170 10.88 25.77 1.05
CA TRP A 170 10.57 25.81 -0.38
C TRP A 170 10.99 27.16 -0.93
N ARG A 171 11.87 27.17 -1.94
CA ARG A 171 12.33 28.39 -2.60
C ARG A 171 12.23 28.22 -4.11
N THR A 172 11.64 29.21 -4.75
CA THR A 172 11.54 29.30 -6.21
C THR A 172 12.73 30.11 -6.72
N PRO A 173 13.67 29.52 -7.46
CA PRO A 173 14.74 30.28 -8.11
C PRO A 173 14.14 31.25 -9.14
N THR A 174 14.67 32.47 -9.18
CA THR A 174 14.25 33.51 -10.14
C THR A 174 15.02 33.47 -11.45
N GLU A 175 16.19 32.81 -11.46
CA GLU A 175 17.16 32.85 -12.57
C GLU A 175 17.05 31.64 -13.52
N PHE A 176 16.35 30.57 -13.12
CA PHE A 176 16.23 29.34 -13.90
C PHE A 176 14.82 28.77 -13.80
N GLU A 177 14.41 28.01 -14.82
CA GLU A 177 13.15 27.27 -14.77
C GLU A 177 13.22 26.19 -13.68
N PRO A 178 12.42 26.33 -12.60
CA PRO A 178 12.39 25.32 -11.57
C PRO A 178 11.61 24.11 -12.05
N ARG A 179 12.03 22.92 -11.61
CA ARG A 179 11.36 21.68 -11.93
C ARG A 179 11.19 20.87 -10.65
N TRP A 180 9.94 20.65 -10.26
CA TRP A 180 9.57 19.74 -9.19
C TRP A 180 8.59 18.73 -9.73
N GLU A 181 8.98 17.47 -9.73
CA GLU A 181 8.14 16.38 -10.22
C GLU A 181 8.13 15.25 -9.20
N ALA A 182 6.96 14.67 -8.98
CA ALA A 182 6.80 13.44 -8.22
C ALA A 182 5.94 12.47 -9.03
N ARG A 183 6.39 11.23 -9.14
CA ARG A 183 5.67 10.16 -9.82
C ARG A 183 5.53 8.96 -8.91
N ALA A 184 4.29 8.61 -8.63
CA ALA A 184 3.91 7.42 -7.91
C ALA A 184 3.52 6.28 -8.86
N TYR A 185 3.02 6.57 -10.07
CA TYR A 185 2.55 5.62 -11.07
C TYR A 185 1.39 4.76 -10.56
N TRP A 186 1.67 3.62 -9.94
CA TRP A 186 0.64 2.67 -9.52
C TRP A 186 0.98 1.95 -8.22
N THR A 187 -0.03 1.36 -7.60
CA THR A 187 0.09 0.43 -6.49
C THR A 187 -0.90 -0.71 -6.65
N ARG A 188 -0.42 -1.94 -6.50
CA ARG A 188 -1.21 -3.16 -6.58
C ARG A 188 -1.36 -3.74 -5.20
N LEU A 189 -2.60 -3.93 -4.78
CA LEU A 189 -2.98 -4.59 -3.54
C LEU A 189 -3.42 -6.01 -3.86
N ALA A 190 -2.75 -7.03 -3.33
CA ALA A 190 -3.12 -8.42 -3.52
C ALA A 190 -3.36 -9.10 -2.17
N ALA A 191 -4.61 -9.49 -1.89
CA ALA A 191 -4.95 -10.26 -0.71
C ALA A 191 -4.71 -11.76 -0.96
N ILE A 192 -3.88 -12.37 -0.13
CA ILE A 192 -3.61 -13.81 -0.12
C ILE A 192 -4.22 -14.40 1.15
N ALA A 193 -5.13 -15.35 0.97
CA ALA A 193 -5.73 -16.08 2.08
C ALA A 193 -5.15 -17.50 2.17
N ARG A 194 -4.89 -17.94 3.39
CA ARG A 194 -4.53 -19.32 3.75
C ARG A 194 -5.45 -19.82 4.87
N PRO A 195 -5.54 -21.14 5.13
CA PRO A 195 -6.26 -21.64 6.30
C PRO A 195 -5.72 -21.02 7.58
N ALA A 196 -6.62 -20.68 8.50
CA ALA A 196 -6.22 -20.36 9.87
C ALA A 196 -5.92 -21.68 10.60
N LEU A 197 -4.64 -22.03 10.72
CA LEU A 197 -4.20 -23.15 11.56
C LEU A 197 -4.16 -22.67 13.02
N GLY A 198 -5.05 -23.18 13.88
CA GLY A 198 -4.89 -23.03 15.34
C GLY A 198 -5.93 -22.22 16.11
N LEU A 199 -7.10 -21.91 15.54
CA LEU A 199 -8.27 -21.55 16.35
C LEU A 199 -9.36 -22.59 16.07
N ALA A 200 -9.30 -23.69 16.84
CA ALA A 200 -10.51 -24.44 17.11
C ALA A 200 -11.53 -23.42 17.63
N ALA A 201 -12.65 -23.28 16.92
CA ALA A 201 -13.82 -22.65 17.50
C ALA A 201 -14.12 -23.39 18.80
N ALA A 202 -13.88 -22.73 19.93
CA ALA A 202 -14.43 -23.13 21.22
C ALA A 202 -15.92 -22.78 21.25
#